data_AF-A0A6S5TF49-F1
#
_entry.id   AF-A0A6S5TF49-F1
#
_cell.length_a   1.000
_cell.length_b   1.000
_cell.length_c   1.000
_cell.angle_alpha   90.00
_cell.angle_beta   90.00
_cell.angle_gamma   90.00
#
_symmetry.space_group_name_H-M   'P 1'
#
loop_
_entity.id
_entity.type
_entity.pdbx_description
1 polymer ?
#
loop_
_entity_poly.entity_id
_entity_poly.type
_entity_poly.pdbx_seq_one_letter_code
_entity_poly.pdbx_strand_id
1 'polypeptide(L)'
;MQARERGITLLEVLLTMTVLALGLFAAAAQQLRGLQISDEARRDSQAVYLAQGLLERGRAVGVLPEDERADWQGRIRRLLGASAQGRATGAGETWSLEIHRSGQALISLRGRVSP
;
A
#
# COMPACT_ATOMS: atom_id res chain seq x y z
N MET A 1 -28.42 -29.08 -51.75
CA MET A 1 -27.18 -28.30 -51.59
C MET A 1 -26.45 -28.85 -50.36
N GLN A 2 -25.39 -29.64 -50.54
CA GLN A 2 -24.60 -30.15 -49.40
C GLN A 2 -23.56 -29.09 -49.03
N ALA A 3 -23.65 -28.56 -47.81
CA ALA A 3 -22.61 -27.69 -47.26
C ALA A 3 -21.34 -28.53 -47.09
N ARG A 4 -20.23 -28.09 -47.68
CA ARG A 4 -18.93 -28.75 -47.57
C ARG A 4 -18.41 -28.55 -46.14
N GLU A 5 -18.43 -29.60 -45.31
CA GLU A 5 -17.76 -29.56 -44.00
C GLU A 5 -16.25 -29.34 -44.22
N ARG A 6 -15.73 -28.25 -43.66
CA ARG A 6 -14.29 -27.99 -43.57
C ARG A 6 -13.83 -28.49 -42.21
N GLY A 7 -12.95 -29.50 -42.20
CA GLY A 7 -12.32 -29.97 -40.97
C GLY A 7 -11.39 -28.90 -40.37
N ILE A 8 -11.23 -28.94 -39.05
CA ILE A 8 -10.30 -28.06 -38.32
C ILE A 8 -8.85 -28.37 -38.72
N THR A 9 -8.05 -27.34 -38.95
CA THR A 9 -6.65 -27.52 -39.34
C THR A 9 -5.72 -27.50 -38.11
N LEU A 10 -4.56 -28.15 -38.21
CA LEU A 10 -3.53 -28.10 -37.15
C LEU A 10 -3.07 -26.67 -36.86
N LEU A 11 -2.97 -25.84 -37.89
CA LEU A 11 -2.63 -24.42 -37.77
C LEU A 11 -3.64 -23.69 -36.89
N GLU A 12 -4.93 -23.99 -37.04
CA GLU A 12 -6.03 -23.38 -36.31
C GLU A 12 -5.97 -23.74 -34.82
N VAL A 13 -5.64 -24.99 -34.50
CA VAL A 13 -5.43 -25.45 -33.12
C VAL A 13 -4.20 -24.77 -32.52
N LEU A 14 -3.09 -24.74 -33.25
CA LEU A 14 -1.84 -24.10 -32.80
C LEU A 14 -2.05 -22.59 -32.56
N LEU A 15 -2.76 -21.91 -33.46
CA LEU A 15 -3.11 -20.50 -33.29
C LEU A 15 -4.00 -20.31 -32.06
N THR A 16 -5.01 -21.15 -31.88
CA THR A 16 -5.91 -21.10 -30.73
C THR A 16 -5.15 -21.27 -29.41
N MET A 17 -4.27 -22.28 -29.33
CA MET A 17 -3.43 -22.51 -28.16
C MET A 17 -2.46 -21.35 -27.91
N THR A 18 -1.92 -20.75 -28.98
CA THR A 18 -1.03 -19.59 -28.87
C THR A 18 -1.76 -18.39 -28.29
N VAL A 19 -2.93 -18.05 -28.84
CA VAL A 19 -3.75 -16.92 -28.34
C VAL A 19 -4.21 -17.17 -26.91
N LEU A 20 -4.63 -18.41 -26.60
CA LEU A 20 -5.04 -18.80 -25.24
C LEU A 20 -3.88 -18.65 -24.25
N ALA A 21 -2.70 -19.14 -24.59
CA ALA A 21 -1.52 -19.02 -23.74
C ALA A 21 -1.20 -17.55 -23.46
N LEU A 22 -1.15 -16.70 -24.49
CA LEU A 22 -0.90 -15.26 -24.34
C LEU A 22 -1.94 -14.59 -23.43
N GLY A 23 -3.22 -14.92 -23.60
CA GLY A 23 -4.30 -14.41 -22.77
C GLY A 23 -4.15 -14.81 -21.29
N LEU A 24 -3.81 -16.08 -21.03
CA LEU A 24 -3.58 -16.57 -19.67
C LEU A 24 -2.37 -15.91 -19.01
N PHE A 25 -1.26 -15.74 -19.73
CA PHE A 25 -0.09 -15.02 -19.22
C PHE A 25 -0.40 -13.56 -18.91
N ALA A 26 -1.14 -12.87 -19.77
CA ALA A 26 -1.57 -11.49 -19.54
C ALA A 26 -2.46 -11.38 -18.29
N ALA A 27 -3.42 -12.31 -18.13
CA ALA A 27 -4.29 -12.37 -16.96
C ALA A 27 -3.50 -12.64 -15.67
N ALA A 28 -2.58 -13.60 -15.68
CA ALA A 28 -1.74 -13.91 -14.52
C ALA A 28 -0.83 -12.73 -14.12
N ALA A 29 -0.24 -12.04 -15.10
CA ALA A 29 0.55 -10.84 -14.84
C ALA A 29 -0.31 -9.73 -14.21
N GLN A 30 -1.56 -9.59 -14.63
CA GLN A 30 -2.49 -8.61 -14.07
C GLN A 30 -2.94 -8.98 -12.65
N GLN A 31 -3.17 -10.28 -12.39
CA GLN A 31 -3.45 -10.78 -11.05
C GLN A 31 -2.30 -10.50 -10.09
N LEU A 32 -1.04 -10.74 -10.51
CA LEU A 32 0.14 -10.45 -9.69
C LEU A 32 0.24 -8.97 -9.34
N ARG A 33 0.02 -8.07 -10.31
CA ARG A 33 -0.03 -6.62 -10.06
C ARG A 33 -1.15 -6.25 -9.09
N GLY A 34 -2.32 -6.87 -9.23
CA GLY A 34 -3.44 -6.68 -8.30
C GLY A 34 -3.09 -7.06 -6.87
N LEU A 35 -2.39 -8.18 -6.67
CA LEU A 35 -1.91 -8.61 -5.36
C LEU A 35 -0.88 -7.64 -4.77
N GLN A 36 0.07 -7.16 -5.59
CA GLN A 36 1.07 -6.19 -5.16
C GLN A 36 0.44 -4.87 -4.70
N ILE A 37 -0.48 -4.32 -5.49
CA ILE A 37 -1.21 -3.09 -5.15
C ILE A 37 -2.06 -3.29 -3.88
N SER A 38 -2.72 -4.44 -3.75
CA SER A 38 -3.54 -4.73 -2.57
C SER A 38 -2.70 -4.87 -1.30
N ASP A 39 -1.54 -5.51 -1.38
CA ASP A 39 -0.62 -5.62 -0.25
C ASP A 39 -0.04 -4.25 0.14
N GLU A 40 0.33 -3.42 -0.84
CA GLU A 40 0.79 -2.05 -0.59
C GLU A 40 -0.30 -1.21 0.09
N ALA A 41 -1.52 -1.19 -0.44
CA ALA A 41 -2.65 -0.49 0.15
C ALA A 41 -2.95 -0.95 1.59
N ARG A 42 -2.79 -2.25 1.86
CA ARG A 42 -2.95 -2.82 3.21
C ARG A 42 -1.86 -2.34 4.16
N ARG A 43 -0.59 -2.25 3.73
CA ARG A 43 0.51 -1.72 4.54
C ARG A 43 0.34 -0.23 4.81
N ASP A 44 -0.06 0.54 3.80
CA ASP A 44 -0.33 1.97 3.94
C ASP A 44 -1.48 2.22 4.92
N SER A 45 -2.55 1.43 4.83
CA SER A 45 -3.66 1.49 5.80
C SER A 45 -3.19 1.21 7.23
N GLN A 46 -2.34 0.20 7.43
CA GLN A 46 -1.75 -0.08 8.75
C GLN A 46 -0.88 1.09 9.25
N ALA A 47 -0.16 1.76 8.36
CA ALA A 47 0.65 2.93 8.71
C ALA A 47 -0.23 4.11 9.13
N VAL A 48 -1.36 4.34 8.46
CA VAL A 48 -2.36 5.34 8.86
C VAL A 48 -2.93 5.01 10.24
N TYR A 49 -3.29 3.76 10.52
CA TYR A 49 -3.78 3.38 11.86
C TYR A 49 -2.74 3.59 12.95
N LEU A 50 -1.47 3.24 12.71
CA LEU A 50 -0.38 3.51 13.64
C LEU A 50 -0.17 5.02 13.87
N ALA A 51 -0.31 5.82 12.82
CA ALA A 51 -0.21 7.26 12.88
C ALA A 51 -1.37 7.91 13.65
N GLN A 52 -2.60 7.46 13.40
CA GLN A 52 -3.79 7.89 14.14
C GLN A 52 -3.67 7.55 15.62
N GLY A 53 -3.26 6.33 15.97
CA GLY A 53 -3.06 5.94 17.37
C GLY A 53 -2.01 6.81 18.08
N LEU A 54 -0.91 7.18 17.40
CA LEU A 54 0.10 8.07 17.97
C LEU A 54 -0.45 9.50 18.16
N LEU A 55 -1.21 9.99 17.18
CA LEU A 55 -1.86 11.31 17.24
C LEU A 55 -2.86 11.40 18.40
N GLU A 56 -3.71 10.39 18.56
CA GLU A 56 -4.66 10.29 19.67
C GLU A 56 -3.96 10.27 21.02
N ARG A 57 -2.86 9.53 21.13
CA ARG A 57 -2.06 9.47 22.35
C ARG A 57 -1.39 10.80 22.68
N GLY A 58 -0.90 11.51 21.65
CA GLY A 58 -0.38 12.87 21.78
C GLY A 58 -1.43 13.88 22.23
N ARG A 59 -2.67 13.73 21.74
CA ARG A 59 -3.79 14.52 22.25
C ARG A 59 -4.11 14.21 23.71
N ALA A 60 -4.04 12.95 24.12
CA ALA A 60 -4.39 12.53 25.48
C ALA A 60 -3.34 12.94 26.52
N VAL A 61 -2.05 12.81 26.20
CA VAL A 61 -0.94 13.06 27.13
C VAL A 61 -0.37 14.47 26.99
N GLY A 62 -0.63 15.16 25.88
CA GLY A 62 -0.19 16.54 25.63
C GLY A 62 1.30 16.69 25.29
N VAL A 63 2.15 15.77 25.76
CA VAL A 63 3.57 15.64 25.38
C VAL A 63 3.89 14.16 25.19
N LEU A 64 4.18 13.73 23.96
CA LEU A 64 4.66 12.37 23.70
C LEU A 64 6.11 12.20 24.20
N PRO A 65 6.39 11.16 25.00
CA PRO A 65 7.75 10.76 25.36
C PRO A 65 8.61 10.42 24.14
N GLU A 66 9.92 10.69 24.21
CA GLU A 66 10.86 10.45 23.09
C GLU A 66 11.07 8.94 22.81
N ASP A 67 11.02 8.10 23.84
CA ASP A 67 11.04 6.64 23.73
C ASP A 67 9.83 6.12 22.95
N GLU A 68 8.63 6.63 23.23
CA GLU A 68 7.42 6.24 22.51
C GLU A 68 7.45 6.66 21.03
N ARG A 69 8.04 7.83 20.75
CA ARG A 69 8.29 8.29 19.36
C ARG A 69 9.29 7.39 18.65
N ALA A 70 10.37 6.98 19.33
CA ALA A 70 11.37 6.08 18.79
C ALA A 70 10.78 4.68 18.50
N ASP A 71 9.96 4.15 19.39
CA ASP A 71 9.26 2.88 19.23
C ASP A 71 8.25 2.90 18.08
N TRP A 72 7.49 3.98 17.95
CA TRP A 72 6.60 4.20 16.82
C TRP A 72 7.38 4.29 15.50
N GLN A 73 8.50 5.02 15.47
CA GLN A 73 9.37 5.09 14.30
C GLN A 73 9.96 3.72 13.92
N GLY A 74 10.33 2.90 14.89
CA GLY A 74 10.76 1.52 14.68
C GLY A 74 9.64 0.63 14.09
N ARG A 75 8.37 0.86 14.47
CA ARG A 75 7.21 0.17 13.87
C ARG A 75 6.97 0.60 12.43
N ILE A 76 7.04 1.91 12.14
CA ILE A 76 6.90 2.43 10.77
C ILE A 76 7.98 1.87 9.84
N ARG A 77 9.24 1.79 10.28
CA ARG A 77 10.34 1.20 9.48
C ARG A 77 10.14 -0.29 9.19
N ARG A 78 9.61 -1.05 10.15
CA ARG A 78 9.30 -2.48 9.94
C ARG A 78 8.14 -2.68 8.95
N LEU A 79 7.18 -1.77 8.95
CA LEU A 79 5.99 -1.85 8.10
C LEU A 79 6.25 -1.37 6.65
N LEU A 80 6.88 -0.20 6.51
CA LEU A 80 7.06 0.51 5.22
C LEU A 80 8.48 0.38 4.65
N GLY A 81 9.42 -0.17 5.42
CA GLY A 81 10.82 -0.36 5.04
C GLY A 81 11.78 0.62 5.69
N ALA A 82 13.08 0.34 5.57
CA ALA A 82 14.13 1.08 6.28
C ALA A 82 14.22 2.58 5.90
N SER A 83 13.77 2.96 4.70
CA SER A 83 13.73 4.36 4.24
C SER A 83 12.53 5.15 4.77
N ALA A 84 11.61 4.51 5.50
CA ALA A 84 10.46 5.18 6.06
C ALA A 84 10.87 6.04 7.27
N GLN A 85 10.49 7.31 7.21
CA GLN A 85 10.73 8.28 8.26
C GLN A 85 9.40 8.90 8.69
N GLY A 86 8.95 8.53 9.88
CA GLY A 86 7.86 9.17 10.60
C GLY A 86 8.40 10.31 11.45
N ARG A 87 7.77 11.48 11.38
CA ARG A 87 8.06 12.64 12.21
C ARG A 87 6.77 13.05 12.92
N ALA A 88 6.81 13.03 14.24
CA ALA A 88 5.76 13.54 15.10
C ALA A 88 6.21 14.89 15.65
N THR A 89 5.51 15.96 15.29
CA THR A 89 5.74 17.30 15.86
C THR A 89 4.46 17.77 16.51
N GLY A 90 4.51 18.07 17.79
CA GLY A 90 3.40 18.67 18.52
C GLY A 90 3.95 19.62 19.58
N ALA A 91 3.43 20.84 19.58
CA ALA A 91 3.68 21.84 20.61
C ALA A 91 2.37 22.61 20.81
N GLY A 92 1.79 22.52 22.01
CA GLY A 92 0.53 23.19 22.34
C GLY A 92 -0.70 22.52 21.72
N GLU A 93 -1.57 23.32 21.09
CA GLU A 93 -2.91 22.91 20.63
C GLU A 93 -2.93 22.13 19.31
N THR A 94 -1.81 21.93 18.60
CA THR A 94 -1.82 21.22 17.31
C THR A 94 -0.68 20.22 17.20
N TRP A 95 -1.04 18.98 16.87
CA TRP A 95 -0.13 17.91 16.52
C TRP A 95 -0.14 17.68 15.01
N SER A 96 1.04 17.53 14.42
CA SER A 96 1.22 17.06 13.05
C SER A 96 2.11 15.83 13.02
N LEU A 97 1.67 14.84 12.27
CA LEU A 97 2.37 13.60 12.00
C LEU A 97 2.62 13.50 10.50
N GLU A 98 3.86 13.29 10.11
CA GLU A 98 4.24 13.10 8.72
C GLU A 98 4.98 11.78 8.58
N ILE A 99 4.64 11.00 7.56
CA ILE A 99 5.36 9.80 7.18
C ILE A 99 5.87 10.00 5.77
N HIS A 100 7.19 9.94 5.62
CA HIS A 100 7.90 10.04 4.35
C HIS A 100 8.53 8.68 4.03
N ARG A 101 8.46 8.24 2.77
CA ARG A 101 9.11 7.01 2.29
C ARG A 101 9.91 7.35 1.05
N SER A 102 11.21 7.08 1.08
CA SER A 102 12.11 7.33 -0.07
C SER A 102 12.02 8.77 -0.63
N GLY A 103 11.83 9.76 0.25
CA GLY A 103 11.73 11.19 -0.11
C GLY A 103 10.35 11.67 -0.57
N GLN A 104 9.34 10.80 -0.65
CA GLN A 104 7.96 11.19 -0.92
C GLN A 104 7.13 11.18 0.36
N ALA A 105 6.33 12.24 0.56
CA ALA A 105 5.36 12.31 1.65
C ALA A 105 4.22 11.33 1.34
N LEU A 106 4.08 10.32 2.20
CA LEU A 106 3.10 9.24 2.03
C LEU A 106 1.81 9.54 2.80
N ILE A 107 1.95 10.04 4.03
CA ILE A 107 0.83 10.37 4.92
C ILE A 107 1.15 11.66 5.65
N SER A 108 0.23 12.62 5.64
CA SER A 108 0.25 13.81 6.49
C SER A 108 -1.05 13.89 7.29
N LEU A 109 -0.93 13.88 8.62
CA LEU A 109 -2.05 13.89 9.54
C LEU A 109 -1.88 15.07 10.48
N ARG A 110 -2.88 15.93 10.58
CA ARG A 110 -2.88 17.06 11.51
C ARG A 110 -4.11 16.96 12.42
N GLY A 111 -3.90 17.18 13.71
CA GLY A 111 -4.94 17.13 14.71
C GLY A 111 -4.81 18.26 15.72
N ARG A 112 -5.94 18.93 16.02
CA ARG A 112 -6.02 19.86 17.15
C ARG A 112 -6.17 19.07 18.47
N VAL A 113 -5.50 19.52 19.52
CA VAL A 113 -5.76 19.17 20.93
C VAL A 113 -6.73 20.22 21.44
N SER A 114 -7.95 19.83 21.76
CA SER A 114 -8.83 20.69 22.56
C SER A 114 -8.60 20.32 24.02
N PRO A 115 -8.44 21.30 24.94
CA PRO A 115 -8.42 21.03 26.37
C PRO A 115 -9.76 20.45 26.86
#